data_AF-E2C9Q1-F1
#
_entry.id   AF-E2C9Q1-F1
#
_cell.length_a   1.000
_cell.length_b   1.000
_cell.length_c   1.000
_cell.angle_alpha   90.00
_cell.angle_beta   90.00
_cell.angle_gamma   90.00
#
_symmetry.space_group_name_H-M   'P 1'
#
loop_
_entity.id
_entity.type
_entity.pdbx_description
1 polymer ?
#
loop_
_entity_poly.entity_id
_entity_poly.type
_entity_poly.pdbx_seq_one_letter_code
_entity_poly.pdbx_strand_id
1 'polypeptide(L)' 'MKKQSSVKVNTVFNGEFVAGDKRANKSINTRNFGLLPTSDLDNWFVMCVIEPILALEEFQERDSRWAYSRAYSI' A
#
# COMPACT_ATOMS: atom_id res chain seq x y z
N MET A 1 -24.54 -23.27 8.87
CA MET A 1 -23.38 -22.48 8.42
C MET A 1 -22.67 -21.90 9.63
N LYS A 2 -21.39 -22.23 9.87
CA LYS A 2 -20.60 -21.57 10.92
C LYS A 2 -20.27 -20.15 10.45
N LYS A 3 -20.59 -19.15 11.26
CA LYS A 3 -20.22 -17.75 11.02
C LYS A 3 -18.70 -17.64 11.21
N GLN A 4 -17.94 -17.63 10.12
CA GLN A 4 -16.51 -17.35 10.21
C GLN A 4 -16.34 -15.87 10.53
N SER A 5 -15.80 -15.57 11.71
CA SER A 5 -15.41 -14.21 12.08
C SER A 5 -14.32 -13.76 11.11
N SER A 6 -14.64 -12.82 10.22
CA SER A 6 -13.68 -12.22 9.29
C SER A 6 -13.48 -10.76 9.67
N VAL A 7 -12.26 -10.27 9.47
CA VAL A 7 -11.92 -8.86 9.65
C VAL A 7 -11.63 -8.27 8.27
N LYS A 8 -12.26 -7.14 7.97
CA LYS A 8 -11.93 -6.36 6.78
C LYS A 8 -10.77 -5.43 7.12
N VAL A 9 -9.67 -5.56 6.40
CA VAL A 9 -8.49 -4.70 6.51
C VAL A 9 -8.39 -3.82 5.27
N ASN A 10 -8.13 -2.54 5.49
CA ASN A 10 -7.82 -1.58 4.44
C ASN A 10 -6.37 -1.12 4.65
N THR A 11 -5.54 -1.17 3.61
CA THR A 11 -4.18 -0.66 3.67
C THR A 11 -4.08 0.63 2.86
N VAL A 12 -3.45 1.63 3.44
CA VAL A 12 -3.28 2.95 2.84
C VAL A 12 -1.82 3.35 2.94
N PHE A 13 -1.21 3.66 1.81
CA PHE A 13 0.15 4.18 1.76
C PHE A 13 0.11 5.70 1.75
N ASN A 14 0.76 6.34 2.71
CA ASN A 14 0.86 7.79 2.81
C ASN A 14 2.33 8.21 2.70
N GLY A 15 2.62 9.15 1.81
CA GLY A 15 4.00 9.57 1.59
C GLY A 15 4.15 10.91 0.89
N GLU A 16 5.33 11.49 1.04
CA GLU A 16 5.77 12.66 0.27
C GLU A 16 6.41 12.19 -1.03
N PHE A 17 5.95 12.75 -2.14
CA PHE A 17 6.44 12.52 -3.48
C PHE A 17 7.10 13.79 -3.99
N VAL A 18 8.25 13.66 -4.65
CA VAL A 18 9.10 14.77 -5.09
C VAL A 18 9.33 14.66 -6.60
N ALA A 19 9.18 15.77 -7.32
CA ALA A 19 9.41 15.88 -8.76
C ALA A 19 10.18 17.18 -9.06
N GLY A 20 11.50 17.10 -9.18
CA GLY A 20 12.36 18.30 -9.19
C GLY A 20 12.17 19.09 -7.90
N ASP A 21 11.82 20.37 -8.00
CA ASP A 21 11.58 21.23 -6.84
C ASP A 21 10.17 21.10 -6.24
N LYS A 22 9.30 20.30 -6.85
CA LYS A 22 7.92 20.12 -6.39
C LYS A 22 7.83 18.99 -5.39
N ARG A 23 7.04 19.18 -4.33
CA ARG A 23 6.72 18.16 -3.34
C ARG A 23 5.21 18.06 -3.16
N ALA A 24 4.69 16.86 -2.95
CA ALA A 24 3.28 16.61 -2.71
C ALA A 24 3.07 15.41 -1.80
N ASN A 25 2.19 15.57 -0.82
CA ASN A 25 1.74 14.45 0.01
C ASN A 25 0.62 13.73 -0.73
N LYS A 26 0.78 12.43 -0.97
CA LYS A 26 -0.26 11.60 -1.58
C LYS A 26 -0.58 10.41 -0.69
N SER A 27 -1.83 9.99 -0.82
CA SER A 27 -2.36 8.79 -0.19
C SER A 27 -2.81 7.84 -1.28
N ILE A 28 -2.38 6.58 -1.19
CA ILE A 28 -2.70 5.54 -2.16
C ILE A 28 -3.36 4.40 -1.39
N ASN A 29 -4.66 4.25 -1.62
CA ASN A 29 -5.42 3.14 -1.06
C ASN A 29 -5.10 1.87 -1.87
N THR A 30 -4.72 0.80 -1.18
CA THR A 30 -4.70 -0.53 -1.79
C THR A 30 -6.09 -1.17 -1.66
N ARG A 31 -6.25 -2.35 -2.26
CA ARG A 31 -7.52 -3.07 -2.23
C ARG A 31 -7.82 -3.58 -0.81
N ASN A 32 -9.05 -3.37 -0.35
CA ASN A 32 -9.52 -3.95 0.90
C ASN A 32 -9.43 -5.49 0.86
N PHE A 33 -8.94 -6.10 1.95
CA PHE A 33 -8.78 -7.54 2.06
C PHE A 33 -9.52 -8.10 3.28
N GLY A 34 -10.15 -9.25 3.11
CA GLY A 34 -10.81 -9.96 4.21
C GLY A 34 -9.88 -10.99 4.82
N LEU A 35 -9.57 -10.86 6.11
CA LEU A 35 -8.78 -11.83 6.86
C LEU A 35 -9.71 -12.73 7.67
N LEU A 36 -9.59 -14.03 7.45
CA LEU A 36 -10.07 -15.08 8.33
C LEU A 36 -9.05 -15.36 9.45
N PRO A 37 -9.46 -16.00 10.57
CA PRO A 37 -8.55 -16.32 11.67
C PRO A 37 -7.41 -17.26 11.26
N THR A 38 -7.59 -18.00 10.17
CA THR A 38 -6.61 -18.93 9.60
C THR A 38 -5.86 -18.35 8.40
N SER A 39 -5.98 -17.05 8.14
CA SER A 39 -5.25 -16.43 7.02
C SER A 39 -3.77 -16.38 7.34
N ASP A 40 -2.96 -16.66 6.33
CA ASP A 40 -1.52 -16.41 6.37
C ASP A 40 -1.28 -14.89 6.32
N LEU A 41 -0.88 -14.31 7.45
CA LEU A 41 -0.65 -12.88 7.58
C LEU A 41 0.64 -12.44 6.87
N ASP A 42 1.64 -13.31 6.75
CA ASP A 42 2.89 -13.00 6.07
C ASP A 42 2.64 -12.91 4.56
N ASN A 43 1.94 -13.90 4.01
CA ASN A 43 1.54 -13.88 2.61
C ASN A 43 0.61 -12.70 2.30
N TRP A 44 -0.35 -12.40 3.20
CA TRP A 44 -1.19 -11.21 3.05
C TRP A 44 -0.36 -9.92 3.03
N PHE A 45 0.60 -9.78 3.94
CA PHE A 45 1.45 -8.59 4.01
C PHE A 45 2.29 -8.41 2.74
N VAL A 46 2.89 -9.48 2.23
CA VAL A 46 3.64 -9.45 0.98
C VAL A 46 2.74 -9.03 -0.19
N MET A 47 1.62 -9.73 -0.41
CA MET A 47 0.76 -9.51 -1.58
C MET A 47 -0.02 -8.18 -1.52
N CYS A 48 -0.46 -7.76 -0.34
CA CYS A 48 -1.39 -6.62 -0.20
C CYS A 48 -0.70 -5.33 0.27
N VAL A 49 0.55 -5.41 0.73
CA VAL A 49 1.32 -4.25 1.21
C VAL A 49 2.61 -4.10 0.42
N ILE A 50 3.47 -5.11 0.38
CA ILE A 50 4.81 -4.98 -0.23
C ILE A 50 4.75 -4.90 -1.75
N GLU A 51 4.12 -5.87 -2.42
CA GLU A 51 4.05 -5.89 -3.89
C GLU A 51 3.42 -4.61 -4.48
N PRO A 52 2.29 -4.08 -3.95
CA PRO A 52 1.73 -2.83 -4.44
C PRO A 52 2.63 -1.61 -4.26
N ILE A 53 3.44 -1.56 -3.19
CA ILE A 53 4.41 -0.47 -2.97
C ILE A 53 5.56 -0.57 -3.98
N LEU A 54 6.11 -1.76 -4.20
CA LEU A 54 7.19 -1.96 -5.17
C LEU A 54 6.72 -1.64 -6.59
N ALA A 55 5.52 -2.09 -6.98
CA ALA A 55 4.93 -1.75 -8.27
C ALA A 55 4.70 -0.24 -8.42
N LEU A 56 4.39 0.47 -7.33
CA LEU A 56 4.26 1.93 -7.34
C LEU A 56 5.62 2.60 -7.57
N GLU A 57 6.68 2.16 -6.89
CA GLU A 57 8.04 2.67 -7.09
C GLU A 57 8.49 2.46 -8.56
N GLU A 58 8.30 1.26 -9.11
CA GLU A 58 8.63 0.96 -10.51
C GLU A 58 7.83 1.82 -11.51
N PHE A 59 6.53 2.00 -11.28
CA PHE A 59 5.69 2.86 -12.11
C PHE A 59 6.12 4.34 -12.03
N GLN A 60 6.57 4.78 -10.86
CA GLN A 60 7.04 6.14 -10.64
C GLN A 60 8.32 6.46 -11.39
N GLU A 61 9.29 5.55 -11.36
CA GLU A 61 10.55 5.66 -12.10
C GLU A 61 10.33 5.72 -13.61
N ARG A 62 9.34 4.99 -14.13
CA ARG A 62 9.12 4.87 -15.58
C ARG A 62 8.32 6.02 -16.20
N ASP A 63 7.23 6.46 -15.56
CA ASP A 63 6.25 7.32 -16.26
C ASP A 63 5.88 8.64 -15.54
N SER A 64 6.05 8.74 -14.22
CA SER A 64 5.35 9.80 -13.47
C SER A 64 6.13 11.11 -13.30
N ARG A 65 7.47 11.11 -13.43
CA ARG A 65 8.38 12.20 -13.02
C ARG A 65 8.34 12.57 -11.52
N TRP A 66 7.57 11.85 -10.69
CA TRP A 66 7.54 12.00 -9.24
C TRP A 66 8.17 10.78 -8.59
N ALA A 67 9.29 10.98 -7.89
CA ALA A 67 9.91 9.95 -7.07
C ALA A 67 9.33 9.96 -5.66
N TYR A 68 9.08 8.78 -5.11
CA TYR A 68 8.80 8.64 -3.68
C TYR A 68 10.02 9.10 -2.86
N SER A 69 9.79 9.84 -1.78
CA SER A 69 10.88 10.39 -0.94
C SER A 69 10.83 9.95 0.52
N ARG A 70 9.63 9.80 1.08
CA ARG A 70 9.47 9.46 2.51
C ARG A 70 8.06 8.97 2.83
N ALA A 71 7.97 7.99 3.72
CA ALA A 71 6.72 7.55 4.34
C ALA A 71 6.38 8.41 5.55
N TYR A 72 5.09 8.64 5.77
CA TYR A 72 4.60 9.19 7.03
C TYR A 72 4.05 8.08 7.91
N SER A 73 4.50 8.02 9.16
CA SER A 73 3.82 7.25 10.21
C SER A 73 2.66 8.06 10.75
N ILE A 74 1.53 7.38 11.01
CA ILE A 74 0.39 7.93 11.75
C ILE A 74 0.65 7.73 13.25
#